data_AF-A0A3A8R605-F1
#
_entry.id   AF-A0A3A8R605-F1
#
_cell.length_a   1.000
_cell.length_b   1.000
_cell.length_c   1.000
_cell.angle_alpha   90.00
_cell.angle_beta   90.00
_cell.angle_gamma   90.00
#
_symmetry.space_group_name_H-M   'P 1'
#
loop_
_entity.id
_entity.type
_entity.pdbx_description
1 polymer ?
#
loop_
_entity_poly.entity_id
_entity_poly.type
_entity_poly.pdbx_seq_one_letter_code
_entity_poly.pdbx_strand_id
1 'polypeptide(L)'
;MNEDPFGKVDAKGLPPRPESSPHYSTVFEAQLAEGVHYPGQRDGIHFAEANKQLYEAMRNDPVFAKRLEQLFPGLERAVKPGARGAFSEDAPKGLTWRHEANRKGVMQLLPLKQHQAAGPVQHVLHPGQKGGMENWGGKR
;
A
#
# COMPACT_ATOMS: atom_id res chain seq x y z
N MET A 1 3.21 24.23 14.70
CA MET A 1 4.35 23.80 13.86
C MET A 1 3.89 22.52 13.21
N ASN A 2 3.58 22.56 11.91
CA ASN A 2 3.06 21.42 11.18
C ASN A 2 4.28 20.62 10.68
N GLU A 3 4.65 19.59 11.42
CA GLU A 3 5.61 18.60 10.95
C GLU A 3 4.96 17.85 9.78
N ASP A 4 5.59 17.90 8.61
CA ASP A 4 5.20 17.08 7.45
C ASP A 4 5.27 15.61 7.88
N PRO A 5 4.15 14.87 7.93
CA PRO A 5 4.13 13.50 8.45
C PRO A 5 4.95 12.51 7.60
N PHE A 6 5.52 12.95 6.46
CA PHE A 6 6.32 12.14 5.56
C PHE A 6 7.81 12.51 5.45
N GLY A 7 8.28 13.59 6.08
CA GLY A 7 9.69 14.00 5.98
C GLY A 7 10.18 14.30 4.54
N LYS A 8 11.52 14.26 4.33
CA LYS A 8 12.16 14.62 3.05
C LYS A 8 11.78 13.68 1.91
N VAL A 9 11.19 14.20 0.85
CA VAL A 9 10.76 13.43 -0.32
C VAL A 9 11.86 13.33 -1.38
N ASP A 10 11.83 12.29 -2.22
CA ASP A 10 12.83 12.09 -3.27
C ASP A 10 12.66 13.06 -4.45
N ALA A 11 13.59 13.04 -5.42
CA ALA A 11 13.56 13.91 -6.60
C ALA A 11 12.32 13.72 -7.50
N LYS A 12 11.49 12.70 -7.24
CA LYS A 12 10.22 12.43 -7.91
C LYS A 12 9.02 12.75 -7.02
N GLY A 13 9.24 13.29 -5.82
CA GLY A 13 8.19 13.64 -4.87
C GLY A 13 7.58 12.43 -4.16
N LEU A 14 8.24 11.26 -4.14
CA LEU A 14 7.82 10.10 -3.35
C LEU A 14 8.42 10.16 -1.94
N PRO A 15 7.82 9.48 -0.95
CA PRO A 15 8.46 9.26 0.33
C PRO A 15 9.86 8.65 0.15
N PRO A 16 10.83 9.04 0.98
CA PRO A 16 12.20 8.55 0.86
C PRO A 16 12.20 7.05 1.06
N ARG A 17 13.03 6.35 0.28
CA ARG A 17 13.16 4.90 0.42
C ARG A 17 13.76 4.61 1.81
N PRO A 18 13.24 3.63 2.56
CA PRO A 18 13.82 3.28 3.84
C PRO A 18 15.27 2.79 3.65
N GLU A 19 16.18 3.13 4.56
CA GLU A 19 17.59 2.70 4.49
C GLU A 19 17.75 1.18 4.48
N SER A 20 16.78 0.46 5.07
CA SER A 20 16.71 -1.01 5.05
C SER A 20 16.38 -1.61 3.69
N SER A 21 15.89 -0.80 2.73
CA SER A 21 15.66 -1.22 1.34
C SER A 21 15.67 0.00 0.40
N PRO A 22 16.79 0.30 -0.27
CA PRO A 22 16.87 1.42 -1.22
C PRO A 22 16.10 1.16 -2.53
N HIS A 23 15.23 0.16 -2.58
CA HIS A 23 14.66 -0.39 -3.81
C HIS A 23 13.20 -0.03 -4.06
N TYR A 24 12.45 0.41 -3.03
CA TYR A 24 11.05 0.80 -3.19
C TYR A 24 10.67 1.97 -2.28
N SER A 25 9.71 2.79 -2.72
CA SER A 25 9.06 3.80 -1.89
C SER A 25 7.67 3.30 -1.51
N THR A 26 7.35 3.37 -0.22
CA THR A 26 5.99 3.11 0.26
C THR A 26 5.16 4.38 0.07
N VAL A 27 4.11 4.30 -0.75
CA VAL A 27 3.20 5.42 -1.04
C VAL A 27 2.24 5.65 0.13
N PHE A 28 1.77 4.55 0.73
CA PHE A 28 0.82 4.56 1.84
C PHE A 28 0.89 3.22 2.60
N GLU A 29 0.56 3.23 3.89
CA GLU A 29 0.38 2.02 4.69
C GLU A 29 -1.06 1.97 5.23
N ALA A 30 -1.70 0.81 5.09
CA ALA A 30 -2.98 0.52 5.71
C ALA A 30 -2.79 -0.53 6.81
N GLN A 31 -3.54 -0.40 7.90
CA GLN A 31 -3.52 -1.34 9.01
C GLN A 31 -4.82 -2.14 9.04
N LEU A 32 -4.73 -3.43 8.77
CA LEU A 32 -5.84 -4.36 8.88
C LEU A 32 -6.12 -4.73 10.34
N ALA A 33 -7.36 -5.11 10.64
CA ALA A 33 -7.80 -5.52 11.96
C ALA A 33 -7.72 -7.05 12.10
N GLU A 34 -7.03 -7.52 13.15
CA GLU A 34 -6.97 -8.93 13.49
C GLU A 34 -8.36 -9.45 13.93
N GLY A 35 -8.68 -10.70 13.58
CA GLY A 35 -9.98 -11.33 13.81
C GLY A 35 -11.09 -10.88 12.84
N VAL A 36 -10.89 -9.79 12.09
CA VAL A 36 -11.85 -9.28 11.09
C VAL A 36 -11.31 -9.49 9.69
N HIS A 37 -10.12 -8.92 9.43
CA HIS A 37 -9.50 -8.90 8.11
C HIS A 37 -8.43 -9.98 7.97
N TYR A 38 -7.88 -10.52 9.06
CA TYR A 38 -6.93 -11.63 9.05
C TYR A 38 -6.88 -12.31 10.44
N PRO A 39 -6.39 -13.55 10.58
CA PRO A 39 -5.94 -14.47 9.54
C PRO A 39 -7.08 -15.16 8.79
N GLY A 40 -6.77 -15.76 7.63
CA GLY A 40 -7.66 -16.67 6.90
C GLY A 40 -8.53 -16.02 5.83
N GLN A 41 -8.34 -14.74 5.56
CA GLN A 41 -9.04 -14.01 4.51
C GLN A 41 -8.21 -13.97 3.22
N ARG A 42 -8.89 -13.77 2.09
CA ARG A 42 -8.28 -13.66 0.77
C ARG A 42 -7.72 -12.26 0.50
N ASP A 43 -6.75 -12.17 -0.40
CA ASP A 43 -6.11 -10.90 -0.80
C ASP A 43 -7.11 -9.80 -1.17
N GLY A 44 -8.19 -10.14 -1.87
CA GLY A 44 -9.21 -9.17 -2.24
C GLY A 44 -9.83 -8.42 -1.05
N ILE A 45 -10.04 -9.09 0.08
CA ILE A 45 -10.57 -8.45 1.31
C ILE A 45 -9.53 -7.51 1.91
N HIS A 46 -8.27 -7.93 1.94
CA HIS A 46 -7.16 -7.10 2.38
C HIS A 46 -7.04 -5.83 1.52
N PHE A 47 -7.15 -5.96 0.20
CA PHE A 47 -7.03 -4.87 -0.75
C PHE A 47 -8.23 -3.92 -0.67
N ALA A 48 -9.45 -4.44 -0.50
CA ALA A 48 -10.64 -3.63 -0.32
C ALA A 48 -10.55 -2.75 0.93
N GLU A 49 -10.11 -3.31 2.06
CA GLU A 49 -9.91 -2.52 3.27
C GLU A 49 -8.76 -1.51 3.12
N ALA A 50 -7.66 -1.88 2.47
CA ALA A 50 -6.55 -0.97 2.21
C ALA A 50 -6.96 0.19 1.27
N ASN A 51 -7.76 -0.09 0.24
CA ASN A 51 -8.35 0.92 -0.64
C ASN A 51 -9.29 1.85 0.13
N LYS A 52 -10.09 1.32 1.06
CA LYS A 52 -10.94 2.13 1.95
C LYS A 52 -10.12 3.10 2.79
N GLN A 53 -9.08 2.63 3.46
CA GLN A 53 -8.22 3.49 4.28
C GLN A 53 -7.50 4.54 3.44
N LEU A 54 -7.02 4.20 2.25
CA LEU A 54 -6.40 5.18 1.35
C LEU A 54 -7.41 6.25 0.92
N TYR A 55 -8.63 5.86 0.53
CA TYR A 55 -9.68 6.80 0.14
C TYR A 55 -10.06 7.74 1.28
N GLU A 56 -10.25 7.21 2.49
CA GLU A 56 -10.54 8.00 3.69
C GLU A 56 -9.41 8.97 4.02
N ALA A 57 -8.14 8.54 3.90
CA ALA A 57 -6.98 9.41 4.08
C ALA A 57 -6.95 10.56 3.06
N MET A 58 -7.19 10.26 1.77
CA MET A 58 -7.28 11.29 0.72
C MET A 58 -8.44 12.26 0.97
N ARG A 59 -9.58 11.77 1.48
CA ARG A 59 -10.74 12.60 1.82
C ARG A 59 -10.46 13.54 3.00
N ASN A 60 -9.66 13.09 3.96
CA ASN A 60 -9.35 13.84 5.17
C ASN A 60 -8.19 14.82 4.97
N ASP A 61 -7.29 14.57 4.00
CA ASP A 61 -6.17 15.43 3.67
C ASP A 61 -6.14 15.77 2.16
N PRO A 62 -6.71 16.93 1.76
CA PRO A 62 -6.72 17.39 0.37
C PRO A 62 -5.33 17.67 -0.21
N VAL A 63 -4.33 18.00 0.62
CA VAL A 63 -2.96 18.25 0.15
C VAL A 63 -2.30 16.92 -0.22
N PHE A 64 -2.46 15.93 0.65
CA PHE A 64 -2.06 14.55 0.38
C PHE A 64 -2.75 14.00 -0.87
N ALA A 65 -4.07 14.16 -0.98
CA ALA A 65 -4.83 13.73 -2.15
C ALA A 65 -4.33 14.36 -3.45
N LYS A 66 -4.15 15.69 -3.46
CA LYS A 66 -3.64 16.41 -4.63
C LYS A 66 -2.26 15.91 -5.06
N ARG A 67 -1.38 15.66 -4.10
CA ARG A 67 -0.04 15.13 -4.37
C ARG A 67 -0.10 13.72 -4.96
N LEU A 68 -0.90 12.84 -4.37
CA LEU A 68 -1.06 11.48 -4.86
C LEU A 68 -1.66 11.45 -6.27
N GLU A 69 -2.64 12.31 -6.55
CA GLU A 69 -3.25 12.42 -7.87
C GLU A 69 -2.28 13.00 -8.93
N GLN A 70 -1.36 13.89 -8.53
CA GLN A 70 -0.28 14.36 -9.40
C GLN A 70 0.71 13.25 -9.76
N LEU A 71 1.04 12.37 -8.80
CA LEU A 71 1.97 11.26 -9.00
C LEU A 71 1.32 10.07 -9.72
N PHE A 72 0.05 9.82 -9.43
CA PHE A 72 -0.75 8.70 -9.92
C PHE A 72 -2.13 9.20 -10.40
N PRO A 73 -2.22 9.74 -11.63
CA PRO A 73 -3.48 10.26 -12.14
C PRO A 73 -4.60 9.22 -12.17
N GLY A 74 -5.74 9.56 -11.58
CA GLY A 74 -6.92 8.72 -11.42
C GLY A 74 -6.95 7.89 -10.15
N LEU A 75 -6.01 8.06 -9.22
CA LEU A 75 -5.90 7.24 -8.01
C LEU A 75 -7.10 7.42 -7.09
N GLU A 76 -7.55 8.66 -6.83
CA GLU A 76 -8.70 8.89 -5.93
C GLU A 76 -9.94 8.14 -6.45
N ARG A 77 -10.17 8.22 -7.77
CA ARG A 77 -11.28 7.51 -8.43
C ARG A 77 -11.12 5.99 -8.35
N ALA A 78 -9.90 5.47 -8.41
CA ALA A 78 -9.63 4.03 -8.39
C ALA A 78 -9.88 3.41 -7.00
N VAL A 79 -9.69 4.17 -5.92
CA VAL A 79 -9.93 3.69 -4.54
C VAL A 79 -11.26 4.12 -3.95
N LYS A 80 -12.00 5.00 -4.62
CA LYS A 80 -13.36 5.39 -4.22
C LYS A 80 -14.30 4.17 -4.21
N PRO A 81 -15.26 4.08 -3.26
CA PRO A 81 -16.26 3.03 -3.29
C PRO A 81 -17.17 3.15 -4.53
N GLY A 82 -17.63 2.00 -5.02
CA GLY A 82 -18.62 1.93 -6.09
C GLY A 82 -19.99 2.47 -5.65
N ALA A 83 -20.94 2.53 -6.58
CA ALA A 83 -22.29 3.07 -6.33
C ALA A 83 -23.03 2.40 -5.17
N ARG A 84 -22.68 1.15 -4.83
CA ARG A 84 -23.27 0.37 -3.73
C ARG A 84 -22.43 0.41 -2.43
N GLY A 85 -21.41 1.26 -2.37
CA GLY A 85 -20.55 1.43 -1.18
C GLY A 85 -19.39 0.43 -1.05
N ALA A 86 -19.32 -0.59 -1.90
CA ALA A 86 -18.23 -1.56 -1.88
C ALA A 86 -16.94 -0.98 -2.46
N PHE A 87 -15.81 -1.29 -1.81
CA PHE A 87 -14.47 -0.96 -2.30
C PHE A 87 -13.94 -2.04 -3.25
N SER A 88 -13.11 -1.63 -4.21
CA SER A 88 -12.46 -2.56 -5.14
C SER A 88 -11.56 -3.54 -4.38
N GLU A 89 -11.59 -4.81 -4.80
CA GLU A 89 -10.71 -5.85 -4.29
C GLU A 89 -9.38 -5.93 -5.06
N ASP A 90 -9.20 -5.03 -6.04
CA ASP A 90 -7.99 -4.91 -6.84
C ASP A 90 -7.13 -3.73 -6.37
N ALA A 91 -5.82 -3.83 -6.59
CA ALA A 91 -4.93 -2.68 -6.41
C ALA A 91 -5.14 -1.64 -7.54
N PRO A 92 -4.92 -0.34 -7.26
CA PRO A 92 -5.00 0.70 -8.28
C PRO A 92 -4.01 0.48 -9.43
N LYS A 93 -4.39 0.82 -10.66
CA LYS A 93 -3.55 0.64 -11.85
C LYS A 93 -2.18 1.29 -11.68
N GLY A 94 -1.11 0.52 -11.91
CA GLY A 94 0.28 0.99 -11.80
C GLY A 94 0.83 0.97 -10.37
N LEU A 95 0.00 0.60 -9.39
CA LEU A 95 0.37 0.34 -8.01
C LEU A 95 0.08 -1.12 -7.65
N THR A 96 0.58 -1.56 -6.50
CA THR A 96 0.21 -2.85 -5.90
C THR A 96 0.21 -2.74 -4.40
N TRP A 97 -0.67 -3.49 -3.76
CA TRP A 97 -0.61 -3.74 -2.33
C TRP A 97 0.35 -4.90 -2.05
N ARG A 98 1.16 -4.76 -1.02
CA ARG A 98 2.05 -5.79 -0.49
C ARG A 98 1.73 -6.02 0.98
N HIS A 99 1.60 -7.28 1.37
CA HIS A 99 1.60 -7.68 2.78
C HIS A 99 3.00 -7.54 3.36
N GLU A 100 3.18 -6.65 4.32
CA GLU A 100 4.44 -6.48 5.03
C GLU A 100 4.73 -7.74 5.87
N ALA A 101 5.95 -8.27 5.79
CA ALA A 101 6.24 -9.60 6.32
C ALA A 101 6.43 -9.63 7.84
N ASN A 102 6.87 -8.52 8.43
CA ASN A 102 7.31 -8.44 9.84
C ASN A 102 6.28 -7.75 10.76
N ARG A 103 5.38 -6.94 10.21
CA ARG A 103 4.29 -6.26 10.90
C ARG A 103 2.96 -6.82 10.44
N LYS A 104 2.31 -7.56 11.34
CA LYS A 104 1.02 -8.21 11.05
C LYS A 104 -0.06 -7.19 10.69
N GLY A 105 -0.84 -7.52 9.67
CA GLY A 105 -1.93 -6.69 9.19
C GLY A 105 -1.50 -5.44 8.42
N VAL A 106 -0.20 -5.17 8.23
CA VAL A 106 0.23 -4.00 7.48
C VAL A 106 0.24 -4.28 5.99
N MET A 107 -0.56 -3.51 5.25
CA MET A 107 -0.52 -3.45 3.78
C MET A 107 0.27 -2.22 3.36
N GLN A 108 1.22 -2.37 2.44
CA GLN A 108 1.99 -1.28 1.87
C GLN A 108 1.58 -1.08 0.40
N LEU A 109 1.28 0.17 0.01
CA LEU A 109 1.04 0.54 -1.38
C LEU A 109 2.36 0.93 -2.03
N LEU A 110 2.69 0.31 -3.17
CA LEU A 110 3.94 0.57 -3.88
C LEU A 110 3.69 0.75 -5.39
N PRO A 111 4.54 1.50 -6.11
CA PRO A 111 4.54 1.48 -7.56
C PRO A 111 4.83 0.06 -8.09
N LEU A 112 3.95 -0.46 -8.97
CA LEU A 112 4.05 -1.82 -9.50
C LEU A 112 5.40 -2.09 -10.17
N LYS A 113 5.96 -1.09 -10.87
CA LYS A 113 7.29 -1.18 -11.50
C LYS A 113 8.42 -1.39 -10.50
N GLN A 114 8.29 -0.87 -9.27
CA GLN A 114 9.27 -1.10 -8.19
C GLN A 114 9.07 -2.47 -7.54
N HIS A 115 7.84 -2.96 -7.50
CA HIS A 115 7.52 -4.32 -7.05
C HIS A 115 8.01 -5.42 -8.01
N GLN A 116 8.03 -5.14 -9.32
CA GLN A 116 8.44 -6.09 -10.38
C GLN A 116 9.92 -6.01 -10.77
N ALA A 117 10.71 -5.13 -10.15
CA ALA A 117 12.13 -5.00 -10.48
C ALA A 117 12.89 -6.27 -10.08
N ALA A 118 13.45 -6.98 -11.07
CA ALA A 118 14.30 -8.15 -10.84
C ALA A 118 15.61 -7.76 -10.11
N GLY A 119 16.17 -8.67 -9.33
CA GLY A 119 17.44 -8.48 -8.63
C GLY A 119 17.30 -8.40 -7.09
N PRO A 120 18.17 -7.65 -6.38
CA PRO A 120 18.22 -7.58 -4.91
C PRO A 120 16.88 -7.25 -4.25
N VAL A 121 16.00 -6.54 -4.97
CA VAL A 121 14.64 -6.17 -4.56
C VAL A 121 13.78 -7.41 -4.26
N GLN A 122 13.84 -8.45 -5.09
CA GLN A 122 13.02 -9.65 -4.90
C GLN A 122 13.45 -10.43 -3.64
N HIS A 123 14.76 -10.44 -3.33
CA HIS A 123 15.32 -11.08 -2.13
C HIS A 123 14.94 -10.34 -0.83
N VAL A 124 14.84 -9.01 -0.88
CA VAL A 124 14.41 -8.16 0.24
C VAL A 124 12.88 -8.17 0.42
N LEU A 125 12.12 -8.30 -0.68
CA LEU A 125 10.67 -8.37 -0.62
C LEU A 125 10.16 -9.75 -0.15
N HIS A 126 10.92 -10.81 -0.40
CA HIS A 126 10.63 -12.20 -0.02
C HIS A 126 11.82 -12.91 0.66
N PRO A 127 12.31 -12.44 1.82
CA PRO A 127 13.34 -13.18 2.55
C PRO A 127 12.77 -14.56 2.94
N GLY A 128 13.39 -15.63 2.43
CA GLY A 128 12.95 -17.01 2.67
C GLY A 128 11.73 -17.48 1.86
N GLN A 129 11.34 -16.78 0.78
CA GLN A 129 10.17 -17.09 -0.08
C GLN A 129 8.80 -17.02 0.61
N LYS A 130 8.73 -16.53 1.85
CA LYS A 130 7.49 -16.34 2.62
C LYS A 130 7.16 -14.84 2.71
N GLY A 131 5.97 -14.44 2.26
CA GLY A 131 5.50 -13.06 2.33
C GLY A 131 4.55 -12.83 3.51
N GLY A 132 4.17 -11.58 3.80
CA GLY A 132 3.19 -11.27 4.87
C GLY A 132 1.87 -12.03 4.73
N MET A 133 1.47 -12.38 3.50
CA MET A 133 0.29 -13.21 3.27
C MET A 133 0.43 -14.62 3.85
N GLU A 134 1.61 -15.24 3.72
CA GLU A 134 1.90 -16.54 4.33
C GLU A 134 2.08 -16.43 5.85
N ASN A 135 2.70 -15.34 6.31
CA ASN A 135 3.01 -15.15 7.72
C ASN A 135 1.77 -14.82 8.57
N TRP A 136 0.80 -14.06 8.05
CA TRP A 136 -0.36 -13.61 8.82
C TRP A 136 -1.68 -13.48 8.04
N GLY A 137 -1.67 -13.33 6.70
CA GLY A 137 -2.89 -13.11 5.92
C GLY A 137 -3.78 -14.35 5.79
N GLY A 138 -3.16 -15.53 5.63
CA GLY A 138 -3.79 -16.82 5.96
C GLY A 138 -4.57 -17.55 4.85
N LYS A 139 -4.64 -17.08 3.61
CA LYS A 139 -5.14 -17.88 2.46
C LYS A 139 -4.77 -17.33 1.07
N ARG A 140 -3.93 -18.04 0.30
CA ARG A 140 -3.74 -17.78 -1.15
C ARG A 140 -4.94 -18.28 -1.95
#